data_AF-A0A9P7SYW7-F1
#
_entry.id   AF-A0A9P7SYW7-F1
#
_cell.length_a   1.000
_cell.length_b   1.000
_cell.length_c   1.000
_cell.angle_alpha   90.00
_cell.angle_beta   90.00
_cell.angle_gamma   90.00
#
_symmetry.space_group_name_H-M   'P 1'
#
loop_
_entity.id
_entity.type
_entity.pdbx_description
1 polymer ?
#
loop_
_entity_poly.entity_id
_entity_poly.type
_entity_poly.pdbx_seq_one_letter_code
_entity_poly.pdbx_strand_id
1 'polypeptide(L)'
;LDYSAGVIPVTHVDKTKDQMPAGFNIRKLNGIAQGAYKLYNANEMHGLPVGVQIIGRRLEEEKVLALMERVEDALGDEKFRLLEID
;
A
#
# COMPACT_ATOMS: atom_id res chain seq x y z
N LEU A 1 10.36 12.93 -12.81
CA LEU A 1 10.24 11.81 -13.76
C LEU A 1 9.13 12.06 -14.78
N ASP A 2 8.09 12.84 -14.44
CA ASP A 2 6.99 13.19 -15.38
C ASP A 2 6.36 11.93 -16.01
N TYR A 3 6.12 10.94 -15.15
CA TYR A 3 5.57 9.65 -15.50
C TYR A 3 4.14 9.59 -15.01
N SER A 4 3.26 9.01 -15.83
CA SER A 4 1.88 8.76 -15.47
C SER A 4 1.87 7.72 -14.33
N ALA A 5 1.16 8.02 -13.24
CA ALA A 5 1.09 7.15 -12.07
C ALA A 5 -0.34 7.08 -11.53
N GLY A 6 -0.78 5.86 -11.24
CA GLY A 6 -2.07 5.59 -10.61
C GLY A 6 -1.89 4.71 -9.38
N VAL A 7 -2.74 4.88 -8.37
CA VAL A 7 -2.71 4.09 -7.13
C VAL A 7 -4.06 3.43 -6.96
N ILE A 8 -4.05 2.12 -6.70
CA ILE A 8 -5.25 1.36 -6.35
C ILE A 8 -5.04 0.64 -5.02
N PRO A 9 -6.08 0.54 -4.17
CA PRO A 9 -6.02 -0.29 -2.98
C PRO A 9 -6.08 -1.77 -3.39
N VAL A 10 -5.25 -2.61 -2.78
CA VAL A 10 -5.16 -4.04 -3.13
C VAL A 10 -5.37 -4.97 -1.94
N THR A 11 -5.18 -4.48 -0.72
CA THR A 11 -5.33 -5.29 0.49
C THR A 11 -5.53 -4.39 1.71
N HIS A 12 -5.58 -5.00 2.88
CA HIS A 12 -5.64 -4.32 4.16
C HIS A 12 -4.49 -4.76 5.05
N VAL A 13 -4.10 -3.89 5.97
CA VAL A 13 -3.13 -4.23 7.02
C VAL A 13 -3.66 -5.40 7.86
N ASP A 14 -2.84 -6.42 8.03
CA ASP A 14 -3.11 -7.62 8.83
C ASP A 14 -2.24 -7.60 10.08
N LYS A 15 -2.85 -7.45 11.26
CA LYS A 15 -2.14 -7.40 12.54
C LYS A 15 -1.30 -8.63 12.85
N THR A 16 -1.49 -9.75 12.16
CA THR A 16 -0.72 -10.99 12.37
C THR A 16 0.48 -11.05 11.42
N LYS A 17 0.34 -10.55 10.19
CA LYS A 17 1.39 -10.58 9.16
C LYS A 17 2.30 -9.37 9.23
N ASP A 18 1.76 -8.22 9.64
CA ASP A 18 2.46 -6.92 9.62
C ASP A 18 3.09 -6.58 10.97
N GLN A 19 3.26 -7.55 11.88
CA GLN A 19 3.99 -7.30 13.12
C GLN A 19 5.45 -7.00 12.84
N MET A 20 6.00 -6.06 13.60
CA MET A 20 7.42 -5.73 13.49
C MET A 20 8.24 -6.93 13.99
N PRO A 21 9.30 -7.37 13.26
CA PRO A 21 10.07 -8.54 13.64
C PRO A 21 10.67 -8.43 15.04
N ALA A 22 10.77 -9.56 15.74
CA ALA A 22 11.44 -9.62 17.03
C ALA A 22 12.90 -9.14 16.88
N GLY A 23 13.28 -8.11 17.63
CA GLY A 23 14.63 -7.52 17.57
C GLY A 23 14.82 -6.39 16.56
N PHE A 24 13.77 -5.98 15.84
CA PHE A 24 13.83 -4.78 15.01
C PHE A 24 14.12 -3.55 15.88
N ASN A 25 15.24 -2.88 15.61
CA ASN A 25 15.69 -1.74 16.41
C ASN A 25 15.60 -0.46 15.59
N ILE A 26 14.52 0.28 15.80
CA ILE A 26 14.25 1.57 15.16
C ILE A 26 15.42 2.54 15.33
N ARG A 27 16.12 2.53 16.48
CA ARG A 27 17.26 3.43 16.76
C ARG A 27 18.46 3.23 15.84
N LYS A 28 18.54 2.10 15.12
CA LYS A 28 19.60 1.84 14.14
C LYS A 28 19.31 2.44 12.76
N LEU A 29 18.09 2.96 12.53
CA LEU A 29 17.71 3.58 11.28
C LEU A 29 18.12 5.06 11.24
N ASN A 30 18.12 5.66 10.04
CA ASN A 30 18.29 7.11 9.92
C ASN A 30 17.07 7.87 10.49
N GLY A 31 17.21 9.17 10.74
CA GLY A 31 16.16 9.98 11.37
C GLY A 31 14.81 9.97 10.63
N ILE A 32 14.83 9.87 9.30
CA ILE A 32 13.62 9.83 8.47
C ILE A 32 12.84 8.53 8.70
N ALA A 33 13.54 7.40 8.62
CA ALA A 33 12.94 6.10 8.87
C ALA A 33 12.49 5.94 10.33
N GLN A 34 13.26 6.46 11.29
CA GLN A 34 12.82 6.51 12.69
C GLN A 34 11.49 7.25 12.85
N GLY A 35 11.33 8.39 12.16
CA GLY A 35 10.08 9.14 12.13
C GLY A 35 8.91 8.33 11.58
N ALA A 36 9.11 7.62 10.46
CA ALA A 36 8.08 6.79 9.85
C ALA A 36 7.63 5.63 10.76
N TYR A 37 8.58 4.95 11.43
CA TYR A 37 8.27 3.82 12.31
C TYR A 37 7.82 4.24 13.72
N LYS A 38 7.93 5.51 14.10
CA LYS A 38 7.60 5.98 15.46
C LYS A 38 6.16 5.67 15.88
N LEU A 39 5.23 5.73 14.92
CA LEU A 39 3.79 5.52 15.13
C LEU A 39 3.32 4.17 14.59
N TYR A 40 4.24 3.29 14.21
CA TYR A 40 3.87 2.00 13.63
C TYR A 40 3.29 1.07 14.70
N ASN A 41 2.02 0.73 14.58
CA ASN A 41 1.33 -0.25 15.43
C ASN A 41 0.38 -1.10 14.59
N ALA A 42 0.79 -2.33 14.27
CA ALA A 42 0.01 -3.25 13.43
C ALA A 42 -1.36 -3.61 14.00
N ASN A 43 -1.56 -3.53 15.33
CA ASN A 43 -2.87 -3.79 15.95
C ASN A 43 -3.84 -2.63 15.75
N GLU A 44 -3.37 -1.40 15.94
CA GLU A 44 -4.18 -0.19 15.74
C GLU A 44 -4.44 0.09 14.25
N MET A 45 -3.51 -0.31 13.39
CA MET A 45 -3.60 -0.11 11.94
C MET A 45 -4.33 -1.23 11.20
N HIS A 46 -4.75 -2.29 11.89
CA HIS A 46 -5.42 -3.43 11.26
C HIS A 46 -6.66 -2.99 10.49
N GLY A 47 -6.82 -3.48 9.27
CA GLY A 47 -7.95 -3.12 8.42
C GLY A 47 -7.79 -1.78 7.69
N LEU A 48 -6.67 -1.06 7.84
CA LEU A 48 -6.39 0.10 6.99
C LEU A 48 -6.02 -0.35 5.56
N PRO A 49 -6.40 0.41 4.52
CA PRO A 49 -6.11 0.06 3.13
C PRO A 49 -4.61 0.14 2.82
N VAL A 50 -4.13 -0.84 2.06
CA VAL A 50 -2.78 -0.87 1.50
C VAL A 50 -2.91 -0.81 -0.02
N GLY A 51 -2.27 0.18 -0.63
CA GLY A 51 -2.31 0.42 -2.07
C GLY A 51 -1.00 0.11 -2.78
N VAL A 52 -1.10 -0.16 -4.08
CA VAL A 52 0.04 -0.34 -4.99
C VAL A 52 0.00 0.77 -6.03
N GLN A 53 1.18 1.27 -6.40
CA GLN A 53 1.35 2.29 -7.43
C GLN A 53 1.76 1.64 -8.76
N ILE A 54 0.97 1.92 -9.80
CA ILE A 54 1.25 1.54 -11.18
C ILE A 54 1.87 2.77 -11.86
N ILE A 55 3.03 2.58 -12.51
CA ILE A 55 3.77 3.67 -13.16
C ILE A 55 3.96 3.33 -14.64
N GLY A 56 3.48 4.21 -15.51
CA GLY A 56 3.71 4.20 -16.95
C GLY A 56 4.80 5.20 -17.35
N ARG A 57 5.21 5.19 -18.63
CA ARG A 57 6.07 6.26 -19.16
C ARG A 57 5.24 7.54 -19.33
N ARG A 58 5.92 8.62 -19.71
CA ARG A 58 5.28 9.90 -20.02
C ARG A 58 4.28 9.73 -21.18
N LEU A 59 3.09 10.34 -21.05
CA LEU A 59 1.98 10.26 -22.01
C LEU A 59 1.41 8.83 -22.19
N GLU A 60 1.45 8.00 -21.14
CA GLU A 60 0.87 6.64 -21.15
C GLU A 60 -0.30 6.51 -20.14
N GLU A 61 -1.08 7.57 -19.92
CA GLU A 61 -2.17 7.60 -18.93
C GLU A 61 -3.19 6.48 -19.13
N GLU A 62 -3.67 6.25 -20.36
CA GLU A 62 -4.66 5.22 -20.68
C GLU A 62 -4.12 3.81 -20.44
N LYS A 63 -2.81 3.62 -20.67
CA LYS A 63 -2.13 2.35 -20.40
C LYS A 63 -2.03 2.11 -18.89
N VAL A 64 -1.76 3.14 -18.11
CA VAL A 64 -1.75 3.04 -16.64
C VAL A 64 -3.14 2.66 -16.13
N LEU A 65 -4.20 3.29 -16.66
CA LEU A 65 -5.59 2.94 -16.30
C LEU A 65 -5.93 1.49 -16.65
N ALA A 66 -5.58 1.02 -17.85
CA ALA A 66 -5.81 -0.38 -18.24
C ALA A 66 -5.02 -1.36 -17.38
N LEU A 67 -3.79 -1.01 -16.97
CA LEU A 67 -3.00 -1.83 -16.05
C LEU A 67 -3.59 -1.83 -14.64
N MET A 68 -4.14 -0.71 -14.16
CA MET A 68 -4.84 -0.66 -12.87
C MET A 68 -6.03 -1.62 -12.85
N GLU A 69 -6.88 -1.59 -13.89
CA GLU A 69 -8.00 -2.54 -14.06
C GLU A 69 -7.50 -3.98 -14.07
N ARG A 70 -6.42 -4.25 -14.82
CA ARG A 70 -5.87 -5.61 -14.92
C ARG A 70 -5.31 -6.15 -13.61
N VAL A 71 -4.71 -5.28 -12.79
CA VAL A 71 -4.23 -5.63 -11.44
C VAL A 71 -5.41 -5.87 -10.51
N GLU A 72 -6.43 -5.02 -10.55
CA GLU A 72 -7.65 -5.23 -9.77
C GLU A 72 -8.31 -6.58 -10.10
N ASP A 73 -8.46 -6.90 -11.39
CA ASP A 73 -9.00 -8.19 -11.84
C ASP A 73 -8.17 -9.38 -11.39
N ALA A 74 -6.84 -9.23 -11.31
CA ALA A 74 -5.96 -10.28 -10.85
C ALA A 74 -6.14 -10.61 -9.35
N LEU A 75 -6.74 -9.72 -8.56
CA LEU A 75 -7.06 -9.97 -7.15
C LEU A 75 -8.27 -10.92 -6.98
N GLY A 76 -9.11 -11.10 -8.02
CA GLY A 76 -10.26 -12.01 -7.96
C GLY A 76 -11.23 -11.70 -6.81
N ASP A 77 -11.54 -12.70 -5.99
CA ASP A 77 -12.44 -12.55 -4.84
C ASP A 77 -11.84 -11.69 -3.70
N GLU A 78 -10.53 -11.43 -3.75
CA GLU A 78 -9.83 -10.55 -2.81
C GLU A 78 -9.82 -9.09 -3.27
N LYS A 79 -10.62 -8.73 -4.29
CA LYS A 79 -10.82 -7.33 -4.70
C LYS A 79 -11.14 -6.46 -3.49
N PHE A 80 -10.46 -5.32 -3.44
CA PHE A 80 -10.60 -4.38 -2.34
C PHE A 80 -12.06 -3.92 -2.22
N ARG A 81 -12.66 -4.13 -1.05
CA ARG A 81 -13.99 -3.62 -0.74
C ARG A 81 -13.83 -2.25 -0.10
N LEU A 82 -14.46 -1.24 -0.70
CA LEU A 82 -14.55 0.08 -0.10
C LEU A 82 -15.10 -0.05 1.33
N LEU A 83 -14.42 0.58 2.28
CA LEU A 83 -14.89 0.69 3.65
C LEU A 83 -16.24 1.41 3.61
N GLU A 84 -17.28 0.76 4.10
CA GLU A 84 -18.57 1.41 4.34
C GLU A 84 -18.34 2.46 5.44
N ILE A 85 -18.67 3.72 5.13
CA ILE A 85 -18.64 4.81 6.09
C ILE A 85 -20.05 4.90 6.65
N ASP A 86 -20.25 4.47 7.89
CA ASP A 86 -21.47 4.73 8.69
C ASP A 86 -21.60 6.22 9.06
#